data_AF-A0A0R3WCY5-F1
#
_entry.id   AF-A0A0R3WCY5-F1
#
_cell.length_a   1.000
_cell.length_b   1.000
_cell.length_c   1.000
_cell.angle_alpha   90.00
_cell.angle_beta   90.00
_cell.angle_gamma   90.00
#
_symmetry.space_group_name_H-M   'P 1'
#
loop_
_entity.id
_entity.type
_entity.pdbx_description
1 polymer ?
#
loop_
_entity_poly.entity_id
_entity_poly.type
_entity_poly.pdbx_seq_one_letter_code
_entity_poly.pdbx_strand_id
1 'polypeptide(L)'
;MTTACGHVDYGYGPTNGPHTWCLTCHAAAGARQSPINIVRHNCIYDSKLSPIKLVVFHNSTQLFTRKKHNFQVSFKGKNATTVEGGPLKGKYNLQQFHCHWGCEDEWGSEHHVDGHSFAGELHMVFMNEKYSTMDQAVKDPEGICVIGIFLKADYVECEAMKPLIVAIKSSKPGCEQAITDEIDLHSLIPSMDHYFTYEGSLTTPPCAECVRWIVCAEPLKLSKEQVGHLSICSFPETFRS
;
A
#
# COMPACT_ATOMS: atom_id res chain seq x y z
N MET A 1 -10.32 30.59 -0.61
CA MET A 1 -10.98 29.84 0.47
C MET A 1 -10.72 28.37 0.21
N THR A 2 -9.74 27.78 0.88
CA THR A 2 -9.43 26.34 0.79
C THR A 2 -10.42 25.60 1.68
N THR A 3 -11.50 25.09 1.09
CA THR A 3 -12.35 24.09 1.74
C THR A 3 -11.47 22.88 2.04
N ALA A 4 -11.36 22.54 3.32
CA ALA A 4 -10.86 21.25 3.74
C ALA A 4 -11.63 20.18 2.95
N CYS A 5 -10.91 19.23 2.35
CA CYS A 5 -11.51 18.07 1.70
C CYS A 5 -12.23 17.27 2.79
N GLY A 6 -13.51 17.57 3.01
CA GLY A 6 -14.39 16.77 3.86
C GLY A 6 -14.41 15.33 3.34
N HIS A 7 -14.78 14.38 4.18
CA HIS A 7 -14.82 12.97 3.84
C HIS A 7 -15.59 12.75 2.52
N VAL A 8 -14.85 12.53 1.43
CA VAL A 8 -15.42 12.31 0.10
C VAL A 8 -15.93 10.87 0.09
N ASP A 9 -17.24 10.68 -0.10
CA ASP A 9 -17.77 9.35 -0.37
C ASP A 9 -17.26 8.92 -1.75
N TYR A 10 -16.30 8.00 -1.76
CA TYR A 10 -15.70 7.44 -2.96
C TYR A 10 -15.91 5.93 -2.99
N GLY A 11 -15.77 5.34 -4.17
CA GLY A 11 -15.81 3.89 -4.38
C GLY A 11 -15.02 3.49 -5.61
N TYR A 12 -15.31 2.31 -6.15
CA TYR A 12 -14.76 1.82 -7.42
C TYR A 12 -15.88 1.45 -8.41
N GLY A 13 -17.09 1.94 -8.17
CA GLY A 13 -18.24 1.69 -9.03
C GLY A 13 -18.34 2.66 -10.22
N PRO A 14 -19.31 2.44 -11.12
CA PRO A 14 -19.51 3.28 -12.31
C PRO A 14 -19.83 4.75 -12.04
N THR A 15 -20.28 5.11 -10.84
CA THR A 15 -20.72 6.49 -10.51
C THR A 15 -19.87 7.19 -9.45
N ASN A 16 -19.00 6.45 -8.75
CA ASN A 16 -18.16 6.95 -7.67
C ASN A 16 -16.70 6.44 -7.75
N GLY A 17 -16.32 5.88 -8.90
CA GLY A 17 -15.00 5.28 -9.17
C GLY A 17 -13.90 6.30 -9.49
N PRO A 18 -12.64 5.84 -9.69
CA PRO A 18 -11.48 6.70 -9.91
C PRO A 18 -11.67 7.78 -10.98
N HIS A 19 -12.40 7.47 -12.06
CA HIS A 19 -12.70 8.40 -13.15
C HIS A 19 -13.57 9.61 -12.74
N THR A 20 -14.24 9.57 -11.58
CA THR A 20 -15.06 10.68 -11.07
C THR A 20 -14.43 11.40 -9.88
N TRP A 21 -13.36 10.88 -9.28
CA TRP A 21 -12.84 11.42 -8.02
C TRP A 21 -12.36 12.87 -8.13
N CYS A 22 -11.89 13.30 -9.30
CA CYS A 22 -11.47 14.68 -9.54
C CYS A 22 -12.62 15.71 -9.41
N LEU A 23 -13.87 15.28 -9.53
CA LEU A 23 -15.05 16.14 -9.40
C LEU A 23 -15.31 16.59 -7.97
N THR A 24 -14.90 15.79 -6.98
CA THR A 24 -15.10 16.05 -5.54
C THR A 24 -13.79 16.26 -4.81
N CYS A 25 -12.69 15.72 -5.34
CA CYS A 25 -11.34 15.85 -4.84
C CYS A 25 -10.43 16.37 -5.96
N HIS A 26 -10.30 17.70 -6.09
CA HIS A 26 -9.50 18.30 -7.18
C HIS A 26 -8.04 17.83 -7.23
N ALA A 27 -7.47 17.40 -6.08
CA ALA A 27 -6.13 16.83 -6.03
C ALA A 27 -5.99 15.56 -6.88
N ALA A 28 -7.07 14.81 -7.12
CA ALA A 28 -7.07 13.63 -8.00
C ALA A 28 -6.79 13.96 -9.48
N ALA A 29 -6.83 15.25 -9.88
CA ALA A 29 -6.40 15.71 -11.20
C ALA A 29 -4.97 16.32 -11.17
N GLY A 30 -4.19 16.03 -10.13
CA GLY A 30 -2.82 16.50 -9.98
C GLY A 30 -1.86 15.95 -11.05
N ALA A 31 -0.68 16.55 -11.16
CA ALA A 31 0.32 16.20 -12.16
C ALA A 31 1.22 15.01 -11.77
N ARG A 32 1.21 14.62 -10.49
CA ARG A 32 2.01 13.52 -9.92
C ARG A 32 1.09 12.54 -9.20
N GLN A 33 0.03 12.12 -9.87
CA GLN A 33 -0.87 11.11 -9.34
C GLN A 33 -0.28 9.70 -9.48
N SER A 34 -0.64 8.86 -8.52
CA SER A 34 -0.35 7.43 -8.47
C SER A 34 -1.66 6.64 -8.56
N PRO A 35 -1.63 5.37 -9.01
CA PRO A 35 -0.45 4.63 -9.49
C PRO A 35 0.00 5.05 -10.90
N ILE A 36 1.11 4.47 -11.36
CA ILE A 36 1.61 4.62 -12.73
C ILE A 36 1.98 3.26 -13.34
N ASN A 37 2.07 3.22 -14.67
CA ASN A 37 2.77 2.15 -15.38
C ASN A 37 4.28 2.46 -15.41
N ILE A 38 5.07 1.61 -14.77
CA ILE A 38 6.53 1.70 -14.74
C ILE A 38 7.07 1.08 -16.03
N VAL A 39 7.55 1.95 -16.92
CA VAL A 39 8.12 1.55 -18.21
C VAL A 39 9.62 1.38 -18.04
N ARG A 40 10.11 0.12 -17.95
CA ARG A 40 11.49 -0.19 -17.53
C ARG A 40 12.56 0.47 -18.41
N HIS A 41 12.32 0.55 -19.72
CA HIS A 41 13.27 1.17 -20.65
C HIS A 41 13.38 2.70 -20.48
N ASN A 42 12.41 3.34 -19.83
CA ASN A 42 12.44 4.77 -19.49
C ASN A 42 13.00 5.02 -18.07
N CYS A 43 13.24 3.97 -17.29
CA CYS A 43 13.81 4.12 -15.95
C CYS A 43 15.28 4.52 -16.05
N ILE A 44 15.66 5.50 -15.21
CA ILE A 44 17.04 5.95 -15.09
C ILE A 44 17.65 5.23 -13.89
N TYR A 45 18.70 4.45 -14.13
CA TYR A 45 19.47 3.86 -13.03
C TYR A 45 20.23 4.95 -12.28
N ASP A 46 19.95 5.09 -10.99
CA ASP A 46 20.65 6.03 -10.12
C ASP A 46 21.58 5.31 -9.15
N SER A 47 22.85 5.27 -9.52
CA SER A 47 23.94 4.69 -8.70
C SER A 47 24.20 5.41 -7.37
N LYS A 48 23.60 6.59 -7.14
CA LYS A 48 23.77 7.37 -5.90
C LYS A 48 22.77 6.97 -4.82
N LEU A 49 21.74 6.20 -5.16
CA LEU A 49 20.79 5.71 -4.18
C LEU A 49 21.48 4.77 -3.20
N SER A 50 21.45 5.15 -1.92
CA SER A 50 21.95 4.30 -0.84
C SER A 50 21.06 3.05 -0.68
N PRO A 51 21.55 1.96 -0.07
CA PRO A 51 20.68 0.82 0.25
C PRO A 51 19.49 1.24 1.11
N ILE A 52 18.32 0.65 0.86
CA ILE A 52 17.17 0.81 1.75
C ILE A 52 17.44 0.03 3.03
N LYS A 53 17.30 0.69 4.17
CA LYS A 53 17.44 0.09 5.49
C LYS A 53 16.08 0.05 6.18
N LEU A 54 15.51 -1.15 6.25
CA LEU A 54 14.32 -1.43 7.02
C LEU A 54 14.71 -2.07 8.35
N VAL A 55 14.20 -1.50 9.44
CA VAL A 55 14.33 -2.05 10.79
C VAL A 55 12.94 -2.45 11.27
N VAL A 56 12.67 -3.76 11.30
CA VAL A 56 11.40 -4.30 11.79
C VAL A 56 11.44 -4.42 13.31
N PHE A 57 10.39 -3.93 13.95
CA PHE A 57 10.21 -4.07 15.38
C PHE A 57 9.15 -5.12 15.68
N HIS A 58 9.62 -6.30 16.08
CA HIS A 58 8.78 -7.36 16.62
C HIS A 58 8.30 -6.95 18.03
N ASN A 59 7.08 -7.31 18.43
CA ASN A 59 6.38 -6.92 19.69
C ASN A 59 5.39 -5.74 19.64
N SER A 60 5.02 -5.22 18.46
CA SER A 60 3.84 -4.36 18.37
C SER A 60 2.57 -5.21 18.25
N THR A 61 1.49 -4.85 18.95
CA THR A 61 0.17 -5.44 18.70
C THR A 61 -0.27 -5.08 17.28
N GLN A 62 -0.60 -6.10 16.49
CA GLN A 62 -1.12 -5.93 15.14
C GLN A 62 -2.64 -5.95 15.17
N LEU A 63 -3.28 -4.91 14.62
CA LEU A 63 -4.73 -4.74 14.62
C LEU A 63 -5.22 -4.75 13.18
N PHE A 64 -6.03 -5.76 12.85
CA PHE A 64 -6.70 -5.86 11.57
C PHE A 64 -8.02 -5.11 11.61
N THR A 65 -8.27 -4.26 10.62
CA THR A 65 -9.55 -3.58 10.44
C THR A 65 -10.09 -3.84 9.04
N ARG A 66 -11.29 -4.41 8.92
CA ARG A 66 -11.98 -4.52 7.63
C ARG A 66 -12.69 -3.21 7.32
N LYS A 67 -12.21 -2.48 6.32
CA LYS A 67 -12.78 -1.20 5.86
C LYS A 67 -13.76 -1.43 4.71
N LYS A 68 -14.39 -0.34 4.23
CA LYS A 68 -15.37 -0.36 3.12
C LYS A 68 -14.76 -0.77 1.78
N HIS A 69 -13.48 -0.49 1.53
CA HIS A 69 -12.85 -0.70 0.22
C HIS A 69 -11.57 -1.55 0.25
N ASN A 70 -11.11 -1.92 1.43
CA ASN A 70 -9.93 -2.75 1.66
C ASN A 70 -9.97 -3.28 3.10
N PHE A 71 -8.86 -3.86 3.54
CA PHE A 71 -8.54 -3.96 4.96
C PHE A 71 -7.27 -3.17 5.24
N GLN A 72 -6.97 -2.92 6.50
CA GLN A 72 -5.64 -2.48 6.91
C GLN A 72 -5.18 -3.26 8.14
N VAL A 73 -3.88 -3.36 8.33
CA VAL A 73 -3.24 -3.78 9.57
C VAL A 73 -2.48 -2.59 10.13
N SER A 74 -2.85 -2.14 11.32
CA SER A 74 -2.16 -1.09 12.07
C SER A 74 -1.36 -1.68 13.23
N PHE A 75 -0.46 -0.88 13.79
CA PHE A 75 0.48 -1.33 14.81
C PHE A 75 0.34 -0.48 16.06
N LYS A 76 0.26 -1.12 17.22
CA LYS A 76 0.24 -0.46 18.54
C LYS A 76 1.42 -0.95 19.37
N GLY A 77 2.35 -0.06 19.65
CA GLY A 77 3.57 -0.37 20.40
C GLY A 77 4.34 0.90 20.76
N LYS A 78 5.36 0.77 21.62
CA LYS A 78 6.25 1.89 21.98
C LYS A 78 7.28 2.21 20.89
N ASN A 79 7.70 1.19 20.14
CA ASN A 79 8.66 1.30 19.06
C ASN A 79 7.96 1.06 17.73
N ALA A 80 8.42 1.74 16.68
CA ALA A 80 7.90 1.58 15.34
C ALA A 80 8.90 0.80 14.46
N THR A 81 8.37 -0.01 13.55
CA THR A 81 9.12 -0.44 12.36
C THR A 81 9.46 0.79 11.54
N THR A 82 10.71 0.90 11.07
CA THR A 82 11.19 2.12 10.40
C THR A 82 11.92 1.83 9.10
N VAL A 83 11.87 2.78 8.18
CA VAL A 83 12.62 2.75 6.92
C VAL A 83 13.41 4.05 6.72
N GLU A 84 14.64 3.92 6.22
CA GLU A 84 15.55 5.00 5.83
C GLU A 84 16.42 4.56 4.64
N GLY A 85 17.19 5.48 4.06
CA GLY A 85 18.04 5.19 2.90
C GLY A 85 17.28 5.20 1.57
N GLY A 86 17.90 4.67 0.51
CA GLY A 86 17.35 4.76 -0.84
C GLY A 86 17.11 6.21 -1.27
N PRO A 87 15.90 6.56 -1.73
CA PRO A 87 15.53 7.91 -2.13
C PRO A 87 15.09 8.81 -0.95
N LEU A 88 15.05 8.27 0.28
CA LEU A 88 14.48 8.95 1.43
C LEU A 88 15.49 9.93 2.04
N LYS A 89 15.03 11.14 2.38
CA LYS A 89 15.84 12.19 3.02
C LYS A 89 15.80 12.15 4.54
N GLY A 90 15.16 11.15 5.12
CA GLY A 90 14.97 11.02 6.55
C GLY A 90 14.43 9.64 6.90
N LYS A 91 14.07 9.48 8.17
CA LYS A 91 13.53 8.23 8.69
C LYS A 91 12.00 8.29 8.75
N TYR A 92 11.36 7.19 8.38
CA TYR A 92 9.92 7.09 8.32
C TYR A 92 9.44 5.91 9.18
N ASN A 93 8.34 6.11 9.90
CA ASN A 93 7.75 5.16 10.82
C ASN A 93 6.53 4.48 10.19
N LEU A 94 6.49 3.16 10.19
CA LEU A 94 5.36 2.38 9.68
C LEU A 94 4.09 2.72 10.45
N GLN A 95 3.03 3.08 9.73
CA GLN A 95 1.73 3.40 10.31
C GLN A 95 0.77 2.24 10.15
N GLN A 96 0.72 1.67 8.95
CA GLN A 96 -0.16 0.58 8.58
C GLN A 96 0.33 -0.06 7.28
N PHE A 97 -0.17 -1.26 6.98
CA PHE A 97 -0.20 -1.74 5.60
C PHE A 97 -1.61 -2.18 5.21
N HIS A 98 -1.85 -2.22 3.91
CA HIS A 98 -3.08 -2.72 3.31
C HIS A 98 -2.77 -3.38 1.97
N CYS A 99 -3.75 -4.07 1.39
CA CYS A 99 -3.64 -4.62 0.06
C CYS A 99 -4.69 -4.03 -0.89
N HIS A 100 -4.34 -4.06 -2.16
CA HIS A 100 -5.20 -3.93 -3.31
C HIS A 100 -5.18 -5.26 -4.06
N TRP A 101 -6.31 -5.64 -4.64
CA TRP A 101 -6.47 -6.89 -5.38
C TRP A 101 -7.59 -6.72 -6.40
N GLY A 102 -7.56 -7.56 -7.42
CA GLY A 102 -8.63 -7.65 -8.41
C GLY A 102 -9.37 -8.98 -8.30
N CYS A 103 -10.08 -9.32 -9.38
CA CYS A 103 -10.84 -10.56 -9.50
C CYS A 103 -10.07 -11.69 -10.20
N GLU A 104 -8.90 -11.39 -10.78
CA GLU A 104 -8.11 -12.34 -11.57
C GLU A 104 -6.67 -12.39 -11.08
N ASP A 105 -6.00 -13.54 -11.28
CA ASP A 105 -4.60 -13.75 -10.88
C ASP A 105 -3.61 -12.80 -11.60
N GLU A 106 -4.03 -12.20 -12.71
CA GLU A 106 -3.19 -11.35 -13.57
C GLU A 106 -3.67 -9.89 -13.62
N TRP A 107 -4.69 -9.52 -12.84
CA TRP A 107 -5.23 -8.16 -12.80
C TRP A 107 -5.70 -7.78 -11.41
N GLY A 108 -5.03 -6.81 -10.78
CA GLY A 108 -5.35 -6.41 -9.41
C GLY A 108 -4.35 -5.49 -8.72
N SER A 109 -3.10 -5.41 -9.18
CA SER A 109 -2.16 -4.40 -8.72
C SER A 109 -2.53 -3.02 -9.24
N GLU A 110 -2.17 -1.98 -8.49
CA GLU A 110 -2.39 -0.60 -8.90
C GLU A 110 -1.30 -0.17 -9.88
N HIS A 111 -0.05 -0.40 -9.50
CA HIS A 111 1.09 -0.25 -10.40
C HIS A 111 1.11 -1.34 -11.46
N HIS A 112 1.70 -0.99 -12.59
CA HIS A 112 1.98 -1.92 -13.68
C HIS A 112 3.47 -1.84 -14.02
N VAL A 113 4.03 -2.91 -14.59
CA VAL A 113 5.40 -2.91 -15.12
C VAL A 113 5.34 -3.29 -16.59
N ASP A 114 5.77 -2.39 -17.47
CA ASP A 114 5.63 -2.50 -18.93
C ASP A 114 4.22 -2.96 -19.36
N GLY A 115 3.19 -2.38 -18.73
CA GLY A 115 1.79 -2.68 -19.02
C GLY A 115 1.24 -3.97 -18.38
N HIS A 116 2.05 -4.71 -17.62
CA HIS A 116 1.61 -5.93 -16.94
C HIS A 116 1.16 -5.63 -15.51
N SER A 117 -0.01 -6.15 -15.14
CA SER A 117 -0.54 -6.14 -13.77
C SER A 117 -0.16 -7.43 -13.03
N PHE A 118 -0.43 -7.46 -11.73
CA PHE A 118 -0.28 -8.62 -10.85
C PHE A 118 -1.61 -8.89 -10.13
N ALA A 119 -1.73 -10.04 -9.45
CA ALA A 119 -2.96 -10.43 -8.74
C ALA A 119 -3.39 -9.40 -7.68
N GLY A 120 -2.43 -8.66 -7.13
CA GLY A 120 -2.66 -7.60 -6.16
C GLY A 120 -1.38 -6.84 -5.85
N GLU A 121 -1.49 -5.91 -4.92
CA GLU A 121 -0.38 -5.09 -4.45
C GLU A 121 -0.54 -4.77 -2.96
N LEU A 122 0.49 -5.04 -2.18
CA LEU A 122 0.56 -4.67 -0.77
C LEU A 122 1.26 -3.32 -0.65
N HIS A 123 0.65 -2.39 0.09
CA HIS A 123 1.18 -1.07 0.38
C HIS A 123 1.52 -0.94 1.86
N MET A 124 2.80 -0.80 2.18
CA MET A 124 3.25 -0.44 3.52
C MET A 124 3.44 1.06 3.61
N VAL A 125 2.64 1.72 4.45
CA VAL A 125 2.59 3.19 4.54
C VAL A 125 3.38 3.67 5.74
N PHE A 126 4.42 4.46 5.48
CA PHE A 126 5.30 5.05 6.47
C PHE A 126 5.14 6.57 6.49
N MET A 127 5.15 7.15 7.68
CA MET A 127 5.10 8.60 7.90
C MET A 127 6.48 9.12 8.31
N ASN A 128 6.90 10.23 7.71
CA ASN A 128 8.16 10.89 8.05
C ASN A 128 8.16 11.27 9.54
N GLU A 129 9.22 10.94 10.29
CA GLU A 129 9.31 11.21 11.73
C GLU A 129 9.30 12.70 12.08
N LYS A 130 9.54 13.59 11.10
CA LYS A 130 9.36 15.03 11.23
C LYS A 130 7.94 15.43 11.64
N TYR A 131 6.94 14.60 11.30
CA TYR A 131 5.53 14.89 11.52
C TYR A 131 4.96 14.09 12.68
N SER A 132 4.11 14.74 13.49
CA SER A 132 3.43 14.08 14.60
C SER A 132 2.10 13.46 14.17
N THR A 133 1.53 13.90 13.05
CA THR A 133 0.23 13.41 12.56
C THR A 133 0.23 13.25 11.04
N MET A 134 -0.60 12.33 10.54
CA MET A 134 -0.82 12.15 9.11
C MET A 134 -1.32 13.43 8.44
N ASP A 135 -2.18 14.22 9.11
CA ASP A 135 -2.71 15.49 8.60
C ASP A 135 -1.63 16.56 8.35
N GLN A 136 -0.49 16.47 9.04
CA GLN A 136 0.68 17.30 8.77
C GLN A 136 1.49 16.71 7.61
N ALA A 137 1.73 15.40 7.65
CA ALA A 137 2.53 14.70 6.65
C ALA A 137 1.94 14.82 5.23
N VAL A 138 0.61 14.69 5.07
CA VAL A 138 -0.04 14.77 3.74
C VAL A 138 0.07 16.15 3.06
N LYS A 139 0.58 17.16 3.77
CA LYS A 139 0.80 18.52 3.23
C LYS A 139 2.22 18.73 2.72
N ASP A 140 3.12 17.76 2.92
CA ASP A 140 4.50 17.79 2.45
C ASP A 140 4.70 16.71 1.37
N PRO A 141 5.24 17.05 0.18
CA PRO A 141 5.69 16.09 -0.83
C PRO A 141 6.56 14.93 -0.30
N GLU A 142 7.28 15.14 0.81
CA GLU A 142 8.14 14.15 1.46
C GLU A 142 7.55 13.62 2.78
N GLY A 143 6.27 13.86 3.06
CA GLY A 143 5.64 13.49 4.32
C GLY A 143 5.38 11.98 4.46
N ILE A 144 5.18 11.28 3.34
CA ILE A 144 4.85 9.85 3.32
C ILE A 144 5.84 9.10 2.43
N CYS A 145 6.21 7.90 2.85
CA CYS A 145 6.84 6.89 2.03
C CYS A 145 5.90 5.69 1.92
N VAL A 146 5.70 5.16 0.72
CA VAL A 146 4.97 3.89 0.53
C VAL A 146 5.89 2.87 -0.14
N ILE A 147 6.04 1.72 0.50
CA ILE A 147 6.66 0.54 -0.12
C ILE A 147 5.53 -0.28 -0.76
N GLY A 148 5.55 -0.35 -2.09
CA GLY A 148 4.63 -1.16 -2.90
C GLY A 148 5.24 -2.51 -3.23
N ILE A 149 4.51 -3.58 -2.98
CA ILE A 149 4.94 -4.97 -3.19
C ILE A 149 3.90 -5.68 -4.03
N PHE A 150 4.27 -6.10 -5.24
CA PHE A 150 3.39 -6.89 -6.08
C PHE A 150 3.08 -8.25 -5.46
N LEU A 151 1.83 -8.69 -5.53
CA LEU A 151 1.38 -10.01 -5.11
C LEU A 151 1.21 -10.89 -6.34
N LYS A 152 2.00 -11.95 -6.44
CA LYS A 152 1.97 -12.88 -7.58
C LYS A 152 1.44 -14.23 -7.15
N ALA A 153 0.41 -14.71 -7.85
CA ALA A 153 -0.07 -16.07 -7.67
C ALA A 153 1.02 -17.10 -8.04
N ASP A 154 1.22 -18.08 -7.18
CA ASP A 154 2.16 -19.20 -7.31
C ASP A 154 1.48 -20.48 -6.76
N TYR A 155 2.21 -21.60 -6.76
CA TYR A 155 1.73 -22.90 -6.28
C TYR A 155 2.01 -23.13 -4.79
N VAL A 156 2.95 -22.36 -4.21
CA VAL A 156 3.43 -22.55 -2.83
C VAL A 156 2.81 -21.50 -1.92
N GLU A 157 2.40 -21.93 -0.73
CA GLU A 157 1.93 -21.01 0.30
C GLU A 157 3.05 -20.12 0.84
N CYS A 158 2.73 -18.85 1.07
CA CYS A 158 3.57 -17.95 1.84
C CYS A 158 3.23 -18.07 3.33
N GLU A 159 4.14 -18.62 4.13
CA GLU A 159 3.93 -18.78 5.57
C GLU A 159 3.67 -17.44 6.28
N ALA A 160 4.40 -16.39 5.90
CA ALA A 160 4.26 -15.06 6.48
C ALA A 160 2.87 -14.43 6.25
N MET A 161 2.15 -14.88 5.22
CA MET A 161 0.79 -14.41 4.91
C MET A 161 -0.28 -15.13 5.75
N LYS A 162 0.00 -16.30 6.34
CA LYS A 162 -1.01 -17.12 7.03
C LYS A 162 -1.76 -16.38 8.15
N PRO A 163 -1.11 -15.63 9.06
CA PRO A 163 -1.84 -14.92 10.11
C PRO A 163 -2.80 -13.86 9.54
N LEU A 164 -2.41 -13.20 8.44
CA LEU A 164 -3.28 -12.25 7.75
C LEU A 164 -4.49 -12.96 7.14
N ILE A 165 -4.30 -14.11 6.49
CA ILE A 165 -5.42 -14.89 5.92
C ILE A 165 -6.41 -15.33 6.98
N VAL A 166 -5.93 -15.76 8.16
CA VAL A 166 -6.79 -16.11 9.30
C VAL A 166 -7.61 -14.89 9.73
N ALA A 167 -6.96 -13.73 9.88
CA ALA A 167 -7.66 -12.49 10.23
C ALA A 167 -8.70 -12.09 9.17
N ILE A 168 -8.37 -12.19 7.88
CA ILE A 168 -9.30 -11.90 6.78
C ILE A 168 -10.56 -12.78 6.89
N LYS A 169 -10.39 -14.09 7.07
CA LYS A 169 -11.49 -15.07 7.15
C LYS A 169 -12.41 -14.84 8.34
N SER A 170 -11.88 -14.41 9.49
CA SER A 170 -12.67 -14.18 10.70
C SER A 170 -13.26 -12.76 10.78
N SER A 171 -12.82 -11.84 9.92
CA SER A 171 -13.17 -10.44 10.00
C SER A 171 -14.64 -10.14 9.68
N LYS A 172 -15.15 -9.05 10.25
CA LYS A 172 -16.47 -8.48 9.96
C LYS A 172 -16.33 -7.04 9.45
N PRO A 173 -17.13 -6.62 8.46
CA PRO A 173 -17.12 -5.24 7.96
C PRO A 173 -17.20 -4.20 9.09
N GLY A 174 -16.30 -3.22 9.08
CA GLY A 174 -16.26 -2.13 10.07
C GLY A 174 -15.72 -2.51 11.45
N CYS A 175 -15.35 -3.77 11.68
CA CYS A 175 -14.79 -4.22 12.94
C CYS A 175 -13.25 -4.21 12.92
N GLU A 176 -12.68 -3.89 14.07
CA GLU A 176 -11.26 -4.10 14.39
C GLU A 176 -11.11 -5.38 15.21
N GLN A 177 -10.04 -6.13 14.97
CA GLN A 177 -9.64 -7.28 15.76
C GLN A 177 -8.12 -7.37 15.87
N ALA A 178 -7.62 -7.88 17.00
CA ALA A 178 -6.21 -8.23 17.11
C ALA A 178 -5.88 -9.46 16.25
N ILE A 179 -4.71 -9.44 15.63
CA ILE A 179 -4.15 -10.62 14.98
C ILE A 179 -3.47 -11.48 16.05
N THR A 180 -3.86 -12.75 16.14
CA THR A 180 -3.40 -13.67 17.20
C THR A 180 -1.93 -14.04 17.03
N ASP A 181 -1.54 -14.41 15.82
CA ASP A 181 -0.16 -14.76 15.48
C ASP A 181 0.50 -13.58 14.77
N GLU A 182 1.75 -13.26 15.14
CA GLU A 182 2.46 -12.13 14.57
C GLU A 182 2.70 -12.32 13.06
N ILE A 183 2.30 -11.34 12.25
CA ILE A 183 2.73 -11.25 10.86
C ILE A 183 4.19 -10.81 10.86
N ASP A 184 5.07 -11.68 10.37
CA ASP A 184 6.48 -11.32 10.17
C ASP A 184 6.64 -10.40 8.96
N LEU A 185 6.83 -9.11 9.23
CA LEU A 185 7.01 -8.09 8.20
C LEU A 185 8.29 -8.27 7.38
N HIS A 186 9.35 -8.87 7.94
CA HIS A 186 10.56 -9.15 7.16
C HIS A 186 10.27 -10.15 6.05
N SER A 187 9.49 -11.19 6.36
CA SER A 187 9.13 -12.24 5.40
C SER A 187 8.04 -11.83 4.41
N LEU A 188 7.32 -10.72 4.66
CA LEU A 188 6.38 -10.14 3.67
C LEU A 188 7.08 -9.28 2.61
N ILE A 189 8.29 -8.81 2.88
CA ILE A 189 9.00 -7.91 1.99
C ILE A 189 10.01 -8.71 1.17
N PRO A 190 9.86 -8.79 -0.17
CA PRO A 190 10.86 -9.42 -1.02
C PRO A 190 12.17 -8.61 -1.01
N SER A 191 13.19 -9.08 -1.73
CA SER A 191 14.45 -8.31 -1.80
C SER A 191 14.18 -6.86 -2.25
N MET A 192 14.76 -5.92 -1.50
CA MET A 192 14.75 -4.49 -1.80
C MET A 192 16.06 -4.04 -2.49
N ASP A 193 16.88 -4.98 -2.96
CA ASP A 193 18.11 -4.64 -3.70
C ASP A 193 17.79 -3.99 -5.06
N HIS A 194 16.62 -4.31 -5.61
CA HIS A 194 16.10 -3.76 -6.84
C HIS A 194 14.69 -3.21 -6.63
N TYR A 195 14.51 -1.92 -6.90
CA TYR A 195 13.24 -1.23 -6.76
C TYR A 195 13.16 -0.06 -7.74
N PHE A 196 11.94 0.39 -7.99
CA PHE A 196 11.65 1.64 -8.68
C PHE A 196 11.26 2.70 -7.66
N THR A 197 11.58 3.96 -7.93
CA THR A 197 11.16 5.06 -7.07
C THR A 197 10.76 6.29 -7.87
N TYR A 198 9.73 6.99 -7.39
CA TYR A 198 9.23 8.23 -7.97
C TYR A 198 8.46 9.05 -6.91
N GLU A 199 8.23 10.34 -7.21
CA GLU A 199 7.35 11.21 -6.43
C GLU A 199 5.92 11.08 -6.96
N GLY A 200 4.97 10.77 -6.09
CA GLY A 200 3.59 10.51 -6.46
C GLY A 200 2.58 10.91 -5.39
N SER A 201 1.42 10.26 -5.42
CA SER A 201 0.30 10.55 -4.53
C SER A 201 -0.18 9.33 -3.76
N LEU A 202 -1.13 9.57 -2.86
CA LEU A 202 -2.01 8.51 -2.36
C LEU A 202 -2.92 8.03 -3.51
N THR A 203 -3.12 6.72 -3.63
CA THR A 203 -3.97 6.10 -4.67
C THR A 203 -5.46 6.12 -4.35
N THR A 204 -5.84 6.77 -3.25
CA THR A 204 -7.22 6.97 -2.83
C THR A 204 -7.42 8.40 -2.34
N PRO A 205 -8.66 8.94 -2.38
CA PRO A 205 -8.95 10.27 -1.86
C PRO A 205 -8.41 10.44 -0.42
N PRO A 206 -7.70 11.55 -0.13
CA PRO A 206 -7.70 12.81 -0.87
C PRO A 206 -6.64 12.93 -1.99
N CYS A 207 -6.05 11.83 -2.47
CA CYS A 207 -5.16 11.84 -3.64
C CYS A 207 -3.96 12.81 -3.51
N ALA A 208 -3.50 13.03 -2.27
CA ALA A 208 -2.49 14.03 -1.96
C ALA A 208 -1.13 13.63 -2.54
N GLU A 209 -0.50 14.53 -3.29
CA GLU A 209 0.86 14.39 -3.85
C GLU A 209 1.94 14.57 -2.77
N CYS A 210 1.99 13.60 -1.85
CA CYS A 210 2.79 13.63 -0.63
C CYS A 210 3.63 12.36 -0.43
N VAL A 211 3.72 11.53 -1.47
CA VAL A 211 4.26 10.17 -1.38
C VAL A 211 5.55 10.03 -2.16
N ARG A 212 6.62 9.61 -1.47
CA ARG A 212 7.76 8.95 -2.12
C ARG A 212 7.44 7.46 -2.27
N TRP A 213 7.29 7.00 -3.50
CA TRP A 213 7.07 5.60 -3.80
C TRP A 213 8.38 4.83 -3.86
N ILE A 214 8.38 3.63 -3.29
CA ILE A 214 9.40 2.59 -3.46
C ILE A 214 8.64 1.33 -3.90
N VAL A 215 8.73 0.94 -5.16
CA VAL A 215 8.05 -0.24 -5.69
C VAL A 215 9.08 -1.35 -5.86
N CYS A 216 8.97 -2.42 -5.06
CA CYS A 216 9.87 -3.57 -5.15
C CYS A 216 9.79 -4.20 -6.54
N ALA A 217 10.95 -4.50 -7.15
CA ALA A 217 10.98 -5.13 -8.47
C ALA A 217 10.55 -6.61 -8.40
N GLU A 218 10.89 -7.29 -7.31
CA GLU A 218 10.49 -8.67 -7.07
C GLU A 218 9.11 -8.73 -6.39
N PRO A 219 8.20 -9.62 -6.82
CA PRO A 219 6.90 -9.80 -6.19
C PRO A 219 6.97 -10.71 -4.96
N LEU A 220 6.05 -10.52 -4.02
CA LEU A 220 5.72 -11.52 -3.01
C LEU A 220 4.84 -12.60 -3.65
N LYS A 221 5.32 -13.84 -3.59
CA LYS A 221 4.61 -15.00 -4.13
C LYS A 221 3.63 -15.56 -3.09
N LEU A 222 2.39 -15.77 -3.48
CA LEU A 222 1.32 -16.32 -2.65
C LEU A 222 0.67 -17.49 -3.38
N SER A 223 0.17 -18.50 -2.66
CA SER A 223 -0.63 -19.53 -3.32
C SER A 223 -1.90 -18.91 -3.93
N LYS A 224 -2.42 -19.51 -5.00
CA LYS A 224 -3.72 -19.09 -5.57
C LYS A 224 -4.84 -19.01 -4.53
N GLU A 225 -4.84 -19.92 -3.56
CA GLU A 225 -5.81 -19.91 -2.48
C GLU A 225 -5.64 -18.68 -1.56
N GLN A 226 -4.40 -18.32 -1.22
CA GLN A 226 -4.10 -17.13 -0.43
C GLN A 226 -4.49 -15.84 -1.16
N VAL A 227 -4.22 -15.73 -2.47
CA VAL A 227 -4.69 -14.63 -3.31
C VAL A 227 -6.22 -14.56 -3.30
N GLY A 228 -6.88 -15.69 -3.54
CA GLY A 228 -8.35 -15.77 -3.56
C GLY A 228 -9.00 -15.31 -2.26
N HIS A 229 -8.38 -15.56 -1.11
CA HIS A 229 -8.92 -15.11 0.19
C HIS A 229 -8.93 -13.59 0.36
N LEU A 230 -8.09 -12.82 -0.35
CA LEU A 230 -8.15 -11.35 -0.29
C LEU A 230 -9.55 -10.83 -0.68
N SER A 231 -10.18 -11.50 -1.65
CA SER A 231 -11.53 -11.19 -2.14
C SER A 231 -12.65 -11.37 -1.09
N ILE A 232 -12.40 -12.06 0.03
CA ILE A 232 -13.36 -12.13 1.15
C ILE A 232 -13.66 -10.74 1.70
N CYS A 233 -12.68 -9.83 1.65
CA CYS A 233 -12.82 -8.45 2.07
C CYS A 233 -13.44 -7.55 1.00
N SER A 234 -13.71 -8.06 -0.20
CA SER A 234 -14.37 -7.30 -1.26
C SER A 234 -15.80 -6.93 -0.87
N PHE A 235 -16.23 -5.76 -1.33
CA PHE A 235 -17.61 -5.33 -1.45
C PHE A 235 -18.03 -5.35 -2.93
N PRO A 236 -19.33 -5.38 -3.27
CA PRO A 236 -19.80 -5.39 -4.66
C PRO A 236 -19.20 -4.27 -5.53
N GLU A 237 -18.79 -3.15 -4.93
CA GLU A 237 -18.17 -1.98 -5.58
C GLU A 237 -16.64 -1.87 -5.34
N THR A 238 -15.94 -2.96 -5.05
CA THR A 238 -14.46 -2.97 -4.86
C THR A 238 -13.68 -3.48 -6.05
N PHE A 239 -14.34 -3.95 -7.09
CA PHE A 239 -13.64 -4.42 -8.29
C PHE A 239 -12.98 -3.24 -8.98
N ARG A 240 -11.65 -3.22 -8.92
CA ARG A 240 -10.80 -2.27 -9.64
C ARG A 240 -10.64 -2.81 -11.05
N SER A 241 -11.51 -2.37 -11.96
CA SER A 241 -11.37 -2.60 -13.40
C SER A 241 -10.41 -1.58 -14.00
#